data_AF-A0A7S2UD05-F1
#
_entry.id   AF-A0A7S2UD05-F1
#
_cell.length_a   1.000
_cell.length_b   1.000
_cell.length_c   1.000
_cell.angle_alpha   90.00
_cell.angle_beta   90.00
_cell.angle_gamma   90.00
#
_symmetry.space_group_name_H-M   'P 1'
#
loop_
_entity.id
_entity.type
_entity.pdbx_description
1 polymer ?
#
loop_
_entity_poly.entity_id
_entity_poly.type
_entity_poly.pdbx_seq_one_letter_code
_entity_poly.pdbx_strand_id
1 'polypeptide(L)'
;RKIVLPAGKIGITFKGDAPRVKRVTADSPIAGKIKEGLHVQKLTFASGEELGAPSFDELMDGFMDSKDEEGRILYLSHNPNTGTRNVTLPKGAIGVIFKGTPPFTTLIKSNSPMWSRISQGFTVEKISLSDGTEYEGMHSGELLKLLSDHADEEGRVLHLREARNRVLPKAGSSRRMLVQPPEDNGAEPGKEETAPVAAGDGESDETTVAESGKEEPIPVAAAEDGEDELTGGEEGKEELTDDESTQTTSV
;
A
#
# COMPACT_ATOMS: atom_id res chain seq x y z
N ARG A 1 -6.56 -16.02 13.77
CA ARG A 1 -7.36 -16.41 14.95
C ARG A 1 -8.81 -16.03 14.69
N LYS A 2 -9.72 -16.99 14.68
CA LYS A 2 -11.16 -16.78 14.46
C LYS A 2 -11.87 -16.65 15.81
N ILE A 3 -12.71 -15.64 15.99
CA ILE A 3 -13.51 -15.43 17.21
C ILE A 3 -14.96 -15.18 16.81
N VAL A 4 -15.90 -15.93 17.39
CA VAL A 4 -17.33 -15.65 17.26
C VAL A 4 -17.69 -14.59 18.30
N LEU A 5 -18.32 -13.52 17.86
CA LEU A 5 -18.76 -12.41 18.70
C LEU A 5 -20.22 -12.63 19.12
N PRO A 6 -20.56 -12.38 20.39
CA PRO A 6 -21.94 -12.38 20.84
C PRO A 6 -22.67 -11.10 20.38
N ALA A 7 -24.00 -11.12 20.42
CA ALA A 7 -24.79 -9.90 20.32
C ALA A 7 -24.51 -8.95 21.51
N GLY A 8 -24.78 -7.67 21.31
CA GLY A 8 -24.58 -6.60 22.28
C GLY A 8 -23.14 -6.12 22.43
N LYS A 9 -22.83 -5.63 23.64
CA LYS A 9 -21.54 -4.99 23.95
C LYS A 9 -20.41 -6.03 24.04
N ILE A 10 -19.46 -5.96 23.10
CA ILE A 10 -18.32 -6.89 23.03
C ILE A 10 -17.20 -6.57 24.02
N GLY A 11 -17.10 -5.34 24.55
CA GLY A 11 -16.06 -4.96 25.53
C GLY A 11 -14.63 -4.94 24.98
N ILE A 12 -14.44 -4.67 23.68
CA ILE A 12 -13.12 -4.50 23.06
C ILE A 12 -12.89 -3.02 22.76
N THR A 13 -11.66 -2.54 22.99
CA THR A 13 -11.21 -1.23 22.51
C THR A 13 -10.19 -1.42 21.40
N PHE A 14 -10.40 -0.80 20.24
CA PHE A 14 -9.45 -0.78 19.14
C PHE A 14 -8.67 0.55 19.11
N LYS A 15 -7.56 0.61 18.36
CA LYS A 15 -6.81 1.85 18.11
C LYS A 15 -6.06 1.79 16.78
N GLY A 16 -5.76 2.97 16.22
CA GLY A 16 -4.95 3.11 15.00
C GLY A 16 -5.75 2.84 13.73
N ASP A 17 -5.21 3.31 12.60
CA ASP A 17 -5.84 3.24 11.28
C ASP A 17 -6.11 1.80 10.84
N ALA A 18 -5.09 0.94 10.93
CA ALA A 18 -5.24 -0.51 10.90
C ALA A 18 -5.65 -1.02 12.30
N PRO A 19 -6.93 -1.39 12.53
CA PRO A 19 -7.47 -1.55 13.87
C PRO A 19 -6.75 -2.66 14.64
N ARG A 20 -6.15 -2.30 15.77
CA ARG A 20 -5.53 -3.25 16.69
C ARG A 20 -6.24 -3.26 18.03
N VAL A 21 -6.38 -4.44 18.61
CA VAL A 21 -6.91 -4.65 19.96
C VAL A 21 -6.01 -3.92 20.95
N LYS A 22 -6.50 -2.82 21.51
CA LYS A 22 -5.81 -2.06 22.57
C LYS A 22 -6.03 -2.71 23.92
N ARG A 23 -7.27 -3.11 24.20
CA ARG A 23 -7.71 -3.63 25.49
C ARG A 23 -8.97 -4.46 25.32
N VAL A 24 -9.14 -5.47 26.16
CA VAL A 24 -10.38 -6.22 26.35
C VAL A 24 -10.82 -6.03 27.80
N THR A 25 -12.07 -5.63 28.04
CA THR A 25 -12.58 -5.45 29.41
C THR A 25 -12.72 -6.79 30.12
N ALA A 26 -12.54 -6.82 31.44
CA ALA A 26 -12.65 -8.06 32.23
C ALA A 26 -14.04 -8.70 32.14
N ASP A 27 -15.09 -7.87 32.11
CA ASP A 27 -16.49 -8.31 32.00
C ASP A 27 -16.92 -8.67 30.57
N SER A 28 -15.99 -8.65 29.62
CA SER A 28 -16.29 -8.99 28.23
C SER A 28 -16.57 -10.49 28.07
N PRO A 29 -17.60 -10.90 27.30
CA PRO A 29 -17.88 -12.30 27.00
C PRO A 29 -16.76 -13.02 26.20
N ILE A 30 -15.80 -12.25 25.69
CA ILE A 30 -14.63 -12.72 24.96
C ILE A 30 -13.32 -12.42 25.71
N ALA A 31 -13.40 -12.02 26.98
CA ALA A 31 -12.24 -11.91 27.87
C ALA A 31 -11.47 -13.25 27.90
N GLY A 32 -10.14 -13.17 27.85
CA GLY A 32 -9.26 -14.35 27.76
C GLY A 32 -9.22 -15.04 26.39
N LYS A 33 -10.23 -14.86 25.52
CA LYS A 33 -10.25 -15.39 24.15
C LYS A 33 -9.48 -14.52 23.16
N ILE A 34 -9.20 -13.26 23.50
CA ILE A 34 -8.45 -12.32 22.66
C ILE A 34 -7.27 -11.79 23.45
N LYS A 35 -6.10 -11.71 22.80
CA LYS A 35 -4.90 -11.07 23.36
C LYS A 35 -4.81 -9.64 22.83
N GLU A 36 -4.33 -8.72 23.67
CA GLU A 36 -4.00 -7.36 23.24
C GLU A 36 -2.91 -7.38 22.16
N GLY A 37 -2.93 -6.38 21.28
CA GLY A 37 -2.00 -6.25 20.16
C GLY A 37 -2.37 -7.03 18.89
N LEU A 38 -3.42 -7.85 18.91
CA LEU A 38 -3.94 -8.50 17.70
C LEU A 38 -4.55 -7.47 16.75
N HIS A 39 -4.36 -7.65 15.45
CA HIS A 39 -4.97 -6.82 14.40
C HIS A 39 -6.21 -7.46 13.82
N VAL A 40 -7.18 -6.63 13.46
CA VAL A 40 -8.37 -7.03 12.73
C VAL A 40 -8.00 -7.25 11.27
N GLN A 41 -8.24 -8.46 10.78
CA GLN A 41 -8.06 -8.79 9.37
C GLN A 41 -9.37 -8.85 8.61
N LYS A 42 -10.43 -9.35 9.24
CA LYS A 42 -11.73 -9.50 8.60
C LYS A 42 -12.84 -9.50 9.64
N LEU A 43 -13.98 -8.91 9.32
CA LEU A 43 -15.24 -9.06 10.03
C LEU A 43 -16.26 -9.69 9.08
N THR A 44 -16.86 -10.80 9.48
CA THR A 44 -17.96 -11.45 8.73
C THR A 44 -19.24 -11.30 9.55
N PHE A 45 -20.32 -10.83 8.92
CA PHE A 45 -21.63 -10.65 9.54
C PHE A 45 -22.48 -11.92 9.46
N ALA A 46 -23.61 -11.94 10.18
CA ALA A 46 -24.54 -13.06 10.13
C ALA A 46 -25.17 -13.24 8.74
N SER A 47 -25.37 -12.13 8.02
CA SER A 47 -25.86 -12.08 6.64
C SER A 47 -24.91 -12.75 5.62
N GLY A 48 -23.64 -12.97 5.99
CA GLY A 48 -22.59 -13.45 5.10
C GLY A 48 -21.76 -12.34 4.45
N GLU A 49 -22.12 -11.06 4.63
CA GLU A 49 -21.30 -9.92 4.21
C GLU A 49 -19.95 -9.91 4.96
N GLU A 50 -18.89 -9.46 4.29
CA GLU A 50 -17.54 -9.43 4.85
C GLU A 50 -16.83 -8.08 4.64
N LEU A 51 -16.23 -7.55 5.71
CA LEU A 51 -15.28 -6.44 5.66
C LEU A 51 -13.85 -6.97 5.72
N GLY A 52 -13.15 -6.92 4.59
CA GLY A 52 -11.73 -7.32 4.47
C GLY A 52 -10.78 -6.18 4.80
N ALA A 53 -9.90 -6.39 5.78
CA ALA A 53 -8.93 -5.41 6.29
C ALA A 53 -9.52 -4.01 6.52
N PRO A 54 -10.64 -3.89 7.28
CA PRO A 54 -11.35 -2.63 7.43
C PRO A 54 -10.48 -1.58 8.12
N SER A 55 -10.68 -0.33 7.74
CA SER A 55 -10.22 0.84 8.50
C SER A 55 -10.90 0.90 9.88
N PHE A 56 -10.42 1.79 10.75
CA PHE A 56 -11.02 1.97 12.07
C PHE A 56 -12.48 2.38 12.01
N ASP A 57 -12.82 3.32 11.13
CA ASP A 57 -14.18 3.86 11.01
C ASP A 57 -15.15 2.81 10.45
N GLU A 58 -14.78 2.15 9.34
CA GLU A 58 -15.57 1.05 8.76
C GLU A 58 -15.82 -0.09 9.76
N LEU A 59 -14.81 -0.42 10.58
CA LEU A 59 -14.96 -1.45 11.61
C LEU A 59 -15.95 -1.01 12.70
N MET A 60 -15.92 0.26 13.11
CA MET A 60 -16.83 0.77 14.15
C MET A 60 -18.26 0.83 13.64
N ASP A 61 -18.46 1.32 12.41
CA ASP A 61 -19.77 1.37 11.76
C ASP A 61 -20.35 -0.04 11.64
N GLY A 62 -19.58 -0.99 11.12
CA GLY A 62 -19.98 -2.40 11.05
C GLY A 62 -20.37 -2.99 12.42
N PHE A 63 -19.69 -2.61 13.51
CA PHE A 63 -20.09 -3.06 14.85
C PHE A 63 -21.35 -2.41 15.40
N MET A 64 -21.60 -1.15 15.04
CA MET A 64 -22.80 -0.41 15.48
C MET A 64 -24.04 -0.92 14.74
N ASP A 65 -23.91 -1.15 13.44
CA ASP A 65 -25.00 -1.62 12.58
C ASP A 65 -25.39 -3.07 12.93
N SER A 66 -24.41 -3.92 13.20
CA SER A 66 -24.63 -5.33 13.53
C SER A 66 -24.70 -5.62 15.04
N LYS A 67 -24.90 -4.61 15.89
CA LYS A 67 -24.72 -4.76 17.35
C LYS A 67 -25.62 -5.85 17.96
N ASP A 68 -26.82 -6.02 17.44
CA ASP A 68 -27.83 -6.96 17.96
C ASP A 68 -27.80 -8.32 17.22
N GLU A 69 -26.88 -8.49 16.28
CA GLU A 69 -26.71 -9.74 15.53
C GLU A 69 -25.77 -10.72 16.24
N GLU A 70 -26.24 -11.95 16.38
CA GLU A 70 -25.42 -13.09 16.77
C GLU A 70 -24.71 -13.70 15.56
N GLY A 71 -23.65 -14.48 15.80
CA GLY A 71 -22.96 -15.20 14.72
C GLY A 71 -21.95 -14.38 13.93
N ARG A 72 -21.70 -13.12 14.30
CA ARG A 72 -20.61 -12.30 13.77
C ARG A 72 -19.26 -12.95 14.05
N ILE A 73 -18.35 -12.93 13.08
CA ILE A 73 -17.04 -13.57 13.20
C ILE A 73 -15.94 -12.54 12.97
N LEU A 74 -15.11 -12.33 13.99
CA LEU A 74 -13.92 -11.49 13.92
C LEU A 74 -12.67 -12.35 13.69
N TYR A 75 -11.98 -12.07 12.59
CA TYR A 75 -10.69 -12.66 12.26
C TYR A 75 -9.57 -11.74 12.71
N LEU A 76 -8.81 -12.20 13.70
CA LEU A 76 -7.71 -11.50 14.33
C LEU A 76 -6.38 -12.16 14.00
N SER A 77 -5.31 -11.39 13.87
CA SER A 77 -3.97 -11.90 13.61
C SER A 77 -2.93 -11.23 14.49
N HIS A 78 -1.94 -12.01 14.95
CA HIS A 78 -0.76 -11.49 15.68
C HIS A 78 0.14 -10.64 14.78
N ASN A 79 0.08 -10.91 13.48
CA ASN A 79 0.60 -10.01 12.48
C ASN A 79 -0.58 -9.16 11.99
N PRO A 80 -0.59 -7.81 12.11
CA PRO A 80 -1.23 -7.07 11.02
C PRO A 80 -0.64 -7.68 9.78
N ASN A 81 -1.40 -7.93 8.72
CA ASN A 81 -0.76 -8.25 7.46
C ASN A 81 0.34 -7.20 7.27
N THR A 82 1.61 -7.57 7.51
CA THR A 82 2.73 -7.04 6.78
C THR A 82 2.52 -7.65 5.43
N GLY A 83 1.45 -7.21 4.76
CA GLY A 83 0.94 -7.84 3.57
C GLY A 83 2.06 -7.69 2.61
N THR A 84 2.79 -8.78 2.39
CA THR A 84 3.81 -8.80 1.39
C THR A 84 3.04 -8.62 0.11
N ARG A 85 3.13 -7.42 -0.45
CA ARG A 85 2.45 -7.04 -1.67
C ARG A 85 3.44 -7.25 -2.79
N ASN A 86 3.10 -8.15 -3.69
CA ASN A 86 3.90 -8.40 -4.88
C ASN A 86 3.40 -7.46 -5.95
N VAL A 87 4.29 -6.59 -6.45
CA VAL A 87 3.94 -5.59 -7.45
C VAL A 87 4.80 -5.79 -8.68
N THR A 88 4.16 -6.16 -9.79
CA THR A 88 4.82 -6.23 -11.10
C THR A 88 5.13 -4.83 -11.60
N LEU A 89 6.40 -4.61 -11.95
CA LEU A 89 6.89 -3.35 -12.48
C LEU A 89 6.69 -3.28 -14.00
N PRO A 90 6.28 -2.12 -14.53
CA PRO A 90 6.29 -1.88 -15.98
C PRO A 90 7.73 -1.71 -16.49
N LYS A 91 7.92 -1.78 -17.81
CA LYS A 91 9.15 -1.34 -18.47
C LYS A 91 9.37 0.16 -18.27
N GLY A 92 10.63 0.57 -18.28
CA GLY A 92 11.08 1.95 -18.14
C GLY A 92 11.07 2.47 -16.70
N ALA A 93 11.04 3.80 -16.57
CA ALA A 93 11.13 4.50 -15.30
C ALA A 93 9.85 4.38 -14.48
N ILE A 94 9.96 3.79 -13.28
CA ILE A 94 8.79 3.55 -12.43
C ILE A 94 8.32 4.77 -11.64
N GLY A 95 9.11 5.85 -11.55
CA GLY A 95 8.70 7.10 -10.88
C GLY A 95 8.50 6.99 -9.35
N VAL A 96 9.18 6.05 -8.68
CA VAL A 96 9.14 5.84 -7.23
C VAL A 96 10.48 6.23 -6.60
N ILE A 97 10.45 6.94 -5.47
CA ILE A 97 11.65 7.35 -4.72
C ILE A 97 11.80 6.47 -3.48
N PHE A 98 12.89 5.71 -3.42
CA PHE A 98 13.27 4.89 -2.27
C PHE A 98 14.34 5.58 -1.42
N LYS A 99 14.27 5.41 -0.10
CA LYS A 99 15.31 5.86 0.84
C LYS A 99 15.57 4.81 1.93
N GLY A 100 16.70 4.95 2.61
CA GLY A 100 17.05 4.18 3.80
C GLY A 100 17.49 2.74 3.54
N THR A 101 17.71 2.03 4.66
CA THR A 101 18.12 0.62 4.69
C THR A 101 17.33 -0.07 5.81
N PRO A 102 16.44 -1.04 5.51
CA PRO A 102 16.02 -1.45 4.16
C PRO A 102 15.33 -0.30 3.39
N PRO A 103 15.34 -0.33 2.05
CA PRO A 103 14.75 0.70 1.21
C PRO A 103 13.25 0.77 1.44
N PHE A 104 12.73 1.98 1.58
CA PHE A 104 11.29 2.21 1.69
C PHE A 104 10.82 3.34 0.78
N THR A 105 9.58 3.24 0.31
CA THR A 105 8.94 4.20 -0.57
C THR A 105 8.67 5.49 0.18
N THR A 106 9.27 6.59 -0.27
CA THR A 106 9.11 7.92 0.33
C THR A 106 8.20 8.84 -0.46
N LEU A 107 8.29 8.75 -1.78
CA LEU A 107 7.48 9.56 -2.68
C LEU A 107 7.20 8.76 -3.94
N ILE A 108 6.02 8.95 -4.51
CA ILE A 108 5.63 8.40 -5.81
C ILE A 108 5.25 9.61 -6.65
N LYS A 109 5.72 9.69 -7.90
CA LYS A 109 5.34 10.80 -8.78
C LYS A 109 3.87 10.64 -9.20
N SER A 110 3.14 11.74 -9.34
CA SER A 110 1.72 11.71 -9.72
C SER A 110 1.46 11.08 -11.10
N ASN A 111 2.42 11.19 -12.02
CA ASN A 111 2.38 10.58 -13.34
C ASN A 111 3.05 9.18 -13.40
N SER A 112 3.39 8.60 -12.25
CA SER A 112 4.02 7.28 -12.18
C SER A 112 2.98 6.18 -12.47
N PRO A 113 3.34 5.14 -13.25
CA PRO A 113 2.50 3.95 -13.41
C PRO A 113 2.30 3.16 -12.09
N MET A 114 3.07 3.50 -11.06
CA MET A 114 3.01 2.86 -9.74
C MET A 114 2.10 3.59 -8.75
N TRP A 115 1.56 4.77 -9.10
CA TRP A 115 0.78 5.62 -8.18
C TRP A 115 -0.41 4.90 -7.53
N SER A 116 -1.11 4.03 -8.27
CA SER A 116 -2.23 3.23 -7.74
C SER A 116 -1.82 1.86 -7.20
N ARG A 117 -0.57 1.45 -7.43
CA ARG A 117 -0.07 0.09 -7.12
C ARG A 117 0.77 0.02 -5.86
N ILE A 118 1.39 1.12 -5.46
CA ILE A 118 2.25 1.22 -4.29
C ILE A 118 1.81 2.44 -3.49
N SER A 119 1.81 2.34 -2.16
CA SER A 119 1.64 3.51 -1.30
C SER A 119 2.97 3.93 -0.68
N GLN A 120 3.06 5.17 -0.21
CA GLN A 120 4.21 5.61 0.57
C GLN A 120 4.32 4.79 1.87
N GLY A 121 5.54 4.59 2.36
CA GLY A 121 5.83 3.86 3.59
C GLY A 121 6.06 2.35 3.42
N PHE A 122 5.83 1.76 2.24
CA PHE A 122 6.20 0.36 2.00
C PHE A 122 7.71 0.17 1.98
N THR A 123 8.21 -0.86 2.64
CA THR A 123 9.60 -1.31 2.62
C THR A 123 9.78 -2.36 1.54
N VAL A 124 10.83 -2.27 0.74
CA VAL A 124 11.20 -3.29 -0.24
C VAL A 124 11.98 -4.38 0.47
N GLU A 125 11.44 -5.60 0.46
CA GLU A 125 12.07 -6.77 1.09
C GLU A 125 12.93 -7.51 0.06
N LYS A 126 12.38 -7.72 -1.14
CA LYS A 126 13.00 -8.48 -2.23
C LYS A 126 12.57 -7.93 -3.58
N ILE A 127 13.41 -8.09 -4.60
CA ILE A 127 13.04 -7.94 -6.02
C ILE A 127 13.35 -9.23 -6.76
N SER A 128 12.41 -9.71 -7.55
CA SER A 128 12.59 -10.86 -8.45
C SER A 128 12.61 -10.34 -9.89
N LEU A 129 13.63 -10.71 -10.65
CA LEU A 129 13.75 -10.41 -12.08
C LEU A 129 13.06 -11.51 -12.92
N SER A 130 12.95 -11.28 -14.22
CA SER A 130 12.26 -12.20 -15.15
C SER A 130 13.03 -13.49 -15.41
N ASP A 131 14.35 -13.48 -15.23
CA ASP A 131 15.23 -14.65 -15.31
C ASP A 131 15.14 -15.56 -14.08
N GLY A 132 14.38 -15.16 -13.06
CA GLY A 132 14.25 -15.85 -11.77
C GLY A 132 15.30 -15.45 -10.73
N THR A 133 16.22 -14.54 -11.06
CA THR A 133 17.20 -14.00 -10.11
C THR A 133 16.49 -13.14 -9.06
N GLU A 134 16.83 -13.35 -7.79
CA GLU A 134 16.25 -12.62 -6.67
C GLU A 134 17.32 -11.86 -5.88
N TYR A 135 17.01 -10.61 -5.51
CA TYR A 135 17.87 -9.78 -4.68
C TYR A 135 17.13 -9.35 -3.41
N GLU A 136 17.79 -9.51 -2.27
CA GLU A 136 17.28 -9.15 -0.94
C GLU A 136 18.33 -8.37 -0.14
N GLY A 137 17.90 -7.70 0.93
CA GLY A 137 18.82 -7.03 1.88
C GLY A 137 19.59 -5.82 1.34
N MET A 138 19.27 -5.36 0.13
CA MET A 138 19.93 -4.22 -0.51
C MET A 138 19.62 -2.89 0.19
N HIS A 139 20.48 -1.90 0.02
CA HIS A 139 20.16 -0.51 0.39
C HIS A 139 19.51 0.27 -0.77
N SER A 140 18.97 1.47 -0.51
CA SER A 140 18.24 2.23 -1.54
C SER A 140 19.04 2.55 -2.80
N GLY A 141 20.34 2.83 -2.69
CA GLY A 141 21.22 3.06 -3.85
C GLY A 141 21.39 1.82 -4.77
N GLU A 142 21.63 0.64 -4.20
CA GLU A 142 21.72 -0.63 -4.94
C GLU A 142 20.41 -0.96 -5.64
N LEU A 143 19.28 -0.81 -4.92
CA LEU A 143 17.96 -1.03 -5.50
C LEU A 143 17.70 -0.09 -6.70
N LEU A 144 18.03 1.19 -6.57
CA LEU A 144 17.85 2.16 -7.67
C LEU A 144 18.73 1.81 -8.87
N LYS A 145 19.99 1.44 -8.64
CA LYS A 145 20.89 1.00 -9.70
C LYS A 145 20.35 -0.25 -10.41
N LEU A 146 19.93 -1.26 -9.66
CA LEU A 146 19.35 -2.49 -10.21
C LEU A 146 18.07 -2.21 -11.02
N LEU A 147 17.19 -1.32 -10.53
CA LEU A 147 15.97 -0.94 -11.26
C LEU A 147 16.27 -0.18 -12.56
N SER A 148 17.37 0.58 -12.60
CA SER A 148 17.87 1.28 -13.78
C SER A 148 18.54 0.32 -14.77
N ASP A 149 19.40 -0.58 -14.30
CA ASP A 149 20.13 -1.55 -15.12
C ASP A 149 19.16 -2.52 -15.82
N HIS A 150 18.04 -2.86 -15.18
CA HIS A 150 16.99 -3.73 -15.74
C HIS A 150 15.73 -2.95 -16.15
N ALA A 151 15.84 -1.66 -16.51
CA ALA A 151 14.67 -0.82 -16.80
C ALA A 151 13.79 -1.37 -17.93
N ASP A 152 14.40 -1.94 -18.97
CA ASP A 152 13.71 -2.41 -20.18
C ASP A 152 13.18 -3.85 -20.07
N GLU A 153 13.39 -4.50 -18.92
CA GLU A 153 12.90 -5.86 -18.67
C GLU A 153 11.46 -5.85 -18.14
N GLU A 154 10.63 -6.68 -18.75
CA GLU A 154 9.29 -7.02 -18.28
C GLU A 154 9.33 -8.07 -17.18
N GLY A 155 8.23 -8.27 -16.45
CA GLY A 155 8.12 -9.36 -15.47
C GLY A 155 8.87 -9.16 -14.15
N ARG A 156 9.51 -8.01 -13.94
CA ARG A 156 10.14 -7.65 -12.66
C ARG A 156 9.07 -7.53 -11.57
N VAL A 157 9.31 -8.09 -10.38
CA VAL A 157 8.37 -8.08 -9.25
C VAL A 157 9.04 -7.53 -8.00
N LEU A 158 8.48 -6.46 -7.42
CA LEU A 158 8.85 -6.00 -6.08
C LEU A 158 8.00 -6.71 -5.02
N HIS A 159 8.66 -7.29 -4.03
CA HIS A 159 8.03 -7.80 -2.81
C HIS A 159 8.10 -6.71 -1.76
N LEU A 160 6.96 -6.07 -1.52
CA LEU A 160 6.83 -4.91 -0.64
C LEU A 160 6.21 -5.33 0.68
N ARG A 161 6.78 -4.85 1.78
CA ARG A 161 6.28 -5.08 3.12
C ARG A 161 5.84 -3.76 3.73
N GLU A 162 4.63 -3.71 4.24
CA GLU A 162 4.14 -2.51 4.93
C GLU A 162 5.03 -2.18 6.15
N ALA A 163 5.57 -0.95 6.22
CA ALA A 163 6.39 -0.56 7.35
C ALA A 163 5.51 -0.33 8.58
N ARG A 164 5.64 -1.22 9.57
CA ARG A 164 4.95 -1.07 10.86
C ARG A 164 5.41 0.22 11.55
N ASN A 165 4.58 1.26 11.53
CA ASN A 165 4.75 2.46 12.35
C ASN A 165 6.20 2.99 12.35
N ARG A 166 6.83 3.17 11.19
CA ARG A 166 7.91 4.16 11.16
C ARG A 166 7.21 5.49 11.35
N VAL A 167 7.31 6.02 12.57
CA VAL A 167 7.14 7.45 12.80
C VAL A 167 8.14 8.09 11.87
N LEU A 168 7.70 8.48 10.68
CA LEU A 168 8.52 9.25 9.77
C LEU A 168 9.00 10.42 10.62
N PRO A 169 10.30 10.66 10.76
CA PRO A 169 10.76 11.86 11.43
C PRO A 169 10.05 13.00 10.71
N LYS A 170 9.14 13.69 11.42
CA LYS A 170 8.38 14.79 10.83
C LYS A 170 9.41 15.69 10.16
N ALA A 171 9.20 15.97 8.87
CA ALA A 171 10.12 16.72 8.02
C ALA A 171 10.26 18.21 8.43
N GLY A 172 10.14 18.53 9.72
CA GLY A 172 9.95 19.86 10.27
C GLY A 172 10.54 20.02 11.67
N SER A 173 11.75 19.49 11.91
CA SER A 173 12.64 20.15 12.85
C SER A 173 14.01 20.23 12.20
N SER A 174 14.10 21.10 11.18
CA SER A 174 15.36 21.75 10.85
C SER A 174 15.82 22.43 12.12
N ARG A 175 16.59 21.70 12.93
CA ARG A 175 17.45 22.28 13.96
C ARG A 175 18.30 23.26 13.17
N ARG A 176 17.96 24.55 13.27
CA ARG A 176 18.80 25.65 12.81
C ARG A 176 20.14 25.38 13.48
N MET A 177 21.05 24.74 12.76
CA MET A 177 22.43 24.68 13.17
C MET A 177 22.85 26.13 13.13
N LEU A 178 22.98 26.71 14.32
CA LEU A 178 23.64 27.98 14.48
C LEU A 178 25.02 27.76 13.87
N VAL A 179 25.20 28.26 12.65
CA VAL A 179 26.49 28.29 11.97
C VAL A 179 27.39 29.05 12.92
N GLN A 180 28.26 28.32 13.62
CA GLN A 180 29.36 28.98 14.31
C GLN A 180 30.17 29.67 13.21
N PRO A 181 30.42 30.98 13.34
CA PRO A 181 31.25 31.68 12.38
C PRO A 181 32.59 30.94 12.28
N PRO A 182 33.14 30.78 11.06
CA PRO A 182 34.43 30.13 10.89
C PRO A 182 35.47 30.90 11.69
N GLU A 183 36.15 30.19 12.59
CA GLU A 183 37.37 30.71 13.18
C GLU A 183 38.40 30.84 12.06
N ASP A 184 38.77 32.10 11.83
CA ASP A 184 39.79 32.58 10.91
C ASP A 184 41.15 31.99 11.29
N ASN A 185 41.43 30.79 10.77
CA ASN A 185 42.79 30.22 10.77
C ASN A 185 43.49 30.70 9.50
N GLY A 186 44.14 31.84 9.65
CA GLY A 186 44.96 32.44 8.61
C GLY A 186 46.12 31.56 8.16
N ALA A 187 46.48 31.77 6.89
CA ALA A 187 47.78 31.55 6.24
C ALA A 187 48.34 30.12 6.18
N GLU A 188 48.54 29.59 4.96
CA GLU A 188 49.71 29.91 4.13
C GLU A 188 49.46 29.62 2.63
N PRO A 189 50.06 30.41 1.71
CA PRO A 189 50.05 30.16 0.28
C PRO A 189 51.34 29.45 -0.19
N GLY A 190 51.19 28.32 -0.86
CA GLY A 190 52.28 27.67 -1.61
C GLY A 190 51.70 26.84 -2.74
N LYS A 191 51.63 27.40 -3.96
CA LYS A 191 52.41 26.95 -5.12
C LYS A 191 52.36 25.43 -5.37
N GLU A 192 51.67 25.00 -6.42
CA GLU A 192 52.37 24.72 -7.68
C GLU A 192 51.39 24.55 -8.84
N GLU A 193 51.82 25.15 -9.94
CA GLU A 193 51.23 25.29 -11.24
C GLU A 193 51.77 24.14 -12.09
N THR A 194 50.91 23.25 -12.59
CA THR A 194 51.20 22.46 -13.80
C THR A 194 49.92 22.24 -14.59
N ALA A 195 49.83 22.93 -15.73
CA ALA A 195 48.94 22.63 -16.85
C ALA A 195 49.69 21.69 -17.85
N PRO A 196 49.26 21.53 -19.12
CA PRO A 196 48.12 20.75 -19.59
C PRO A 196 48.50 19.76 -20.72
N VAL A 197 47.91 18.55 -20.79
CA VAL A 197 47.97 17.65 -21.96
C VAL A 197 46.81 16.64 -21.83
N ALA A 198 46.01 16.24 -22.81
CA ALA A 198 46.13 16.28 -24.26
C ALA A 198 44.71 16.33 -24.88
N ALA A 199 44.58 17.06 -25.98
CA ALA A 199 43.48 16.90 -26.92
C ALA A 199 43.60 15.53 -27.61
N GLY A 200 42.49 14.81 -27.68
CA GLY A 200 42.33 13.61 -28.48
C GLY A 200 41.09 13.76 -29.35
N ASP A 201 41.25 14.36 -30.51
CA ASP A 201 40.32 14.30 -31.64
C ASP A 201 40.21 12.85 -32.10
N GLY A 202 39.05 12.26 -31.85
CA GLY A 202 38.65 10.93 -32.31
C GLY A 202 37.47 11.06 -33.25
N GLU A 203 37.78 11.39 -34.50
CA GLU A 203 36.92 11.32 -35.67
C GLU A 203 36.66 9.83 -36.00
N SER A 204 35.40 9.37 -35.95
CA SER A 204 35.00 8.13 -36.64
C SER A 204 33.49 8.11 -36.94
N ASP A 205 33.22 8.11 -38.24
CA ASP A 205 32.18 7.36 -38.94
C ASP A 205 30.70 7.58 -38.60
N GLU A 206 30.16 8.55 -39.33
CA GLU A 206 28.89 8.45 -40.05
C GLU A 206 28.64 7.02 -40.59
N THR A 207 27.67 6.30 -40.04
CA THR A 207 27.05 5.17 -40.74
C THR A 207 25.55 5.38 -40.79
N THR A 208 25.11 5.80 -41.97
CA THR A 208 23.73 5.79 -42.43
C THR A 208 23.28 4.34 -42.65
N VAL A 209 22.30 3.87 -41.89
CA VAL A 209 21.48 2.73 -42.31
C VAL A 209 20.02 3.13 -42.17
N ALA A 210 19.44 3.45 -43.31
CA ALA A 210 18.00 3.50 -43.50
C ALA A 210 17.45 2.08 -43.35
N GLU A 211 16.48 1.88 -42.48
CA GLU A 211 15.55 0.77 -42.64
C GLU A 211 14.11 1.26 -42.48
N SER A 212 13.49 1.38 -43.65
CA SER A 212 12.09 1.72 -43.85
C SER A 212 11.24 0.50 -43.47
N GLY A 213 10.82 0.43 -42.21
CA GLY A 213 9.85 -0.56 -41.73
C GLY A 213 8.43 -0.15 -42.10
N LYS A 214 7.84 -0.87 -43.06
CA LYS A 214 6.44 -0.85 -43.46
C LYS A 214 5.49 -0.78 -42.25
N GLU A 215 4.68 0.28 -42.20
CA GLU A 215 3.41 0.27 -41.50
C GLU A 215 2.45 -0.69 -42.21
N GLU A 216 2.10 -1.80 -41.55
CA GLU A 216 0.94 -2.60 -41.93
C GLU A 216 -0.34 -1.90 -41.42
N PRO A 217 -1.39 -1.79 -42.25
CA PRO A 217 -2.66 -1.22 -41.82
C PRO A 217 -3.36 -2.15 -40.83
N ILE A 218 -3.67 -1.60 -39.65
CA ILE A 218 -4.51 -2.25 -38.64
C ILE A 218 -5.94 -2.37 -39.22
N PRO A 219 -6.56 -3.57 -39.23
CA PRO A 219 -7.95 -3.70 -39.64
C PRO A 219 -8.86 -3.01 -38.61
N VAL A 220 -9.64 -2.05 -39.09
CA VAL A 220 -10.74 -1.41 -38.37
C VAL A 220 -11.81 -2.47 -38.13
N ALA A 221 -11.86 -3.01 -36.92
CA ALA A 221 -12.96 -3.86 -36.49
C ALA A 221 -14.21 -2.98 -36.34
N ALA A 222 -15.25 -3.37 -37.08
CA ALA A 222 -16.57 -2.77 -37.06
C ALA A 222 -17.11 -2.71 -35.63
N ALA A 223 -17.58 -1.53 -35.22
CA ALA A 223 -18.47 -1.39 -34.11
C ALA A 223 -19.81 -2.01 -34.53
N GLU A 224 -20.17 -3.13 -33.92
CA GLU A 224 -21.55 -3.60 -33.93
C GLU A 224 -22.30 -2.84 -32.84
N ASP A 225 -23.20 -1.95 -33.28
CA ASP A 225 -24.29 -1.37 -32.52
C ASP A 225 -25.14 -2.51 -31.93
N GLY A 226 -24.95 -2.77 -30.64
CA GLY A 226 -25.78 -3.64 -29.83
C GLY A 226 -26.79 -2.80 -29.07
N GLU A 227 -27.93 -2.56 -29.71
CA GLU A 227 -29.11 -1.95 -29.13
C GLU A 227 -29.80 -2.97 -28.20
N ASP A 228 -29.43 -2.99 -26.92
CA ASP A 228 -30.19 -3.76 -25.90
C ASP A 228 -31.17 -2.84 -25.18
N GLU A 229 -32.32 -2.70 -25.85
CA GLU A 229 -33.61 -2.35 -25.28
C GLU A 229 -34.08 -3.50 -24.38
N LEU A 230 -33.98 -3.38 -23.06
CA LEU A 230 -34.81 -4.18 -22.15
C LEU A 230 -35.47 -3.33 -21.07
N THR A 231 -36.74 -3.12 -21.36
CA THR A 231 -37.86 -2.73 -20.52
C THR A 231 -37.96 -3.50 -19.20
N GLY A 232 -38.47 -2.80 -18.18
CA GLY A 232 -39.63 -3.30 -17.42
C GLY A 232 -39.38 -4.14 -16.16
N GLY A 233 -40.12 -3.76 -15.11
CA GLY A 233 -40.45 -4.61 -13.96
C GLY A 233 -39.63 -4.28 -12.71
N GLU A 234 -40.19 -4.13 -11.52
CA GLU A 234 -41.57 -4.29 -11.07
C GLU A 234 -41.65 -3.64 -9.68
N GLU A 235 -42.75 -2.93 -9.42
CA GLU A 235 -43.08 -2.34 -8.13
C GLU A 235 -43.41 -3.45 -7.13
N GLY A 236 -42.47 -3.79 -6.24
CA GLY A 236 -42.72 -4.62 -5.08
C GLY A 236 -43.25 -3.81 -3.90
N LYS A 237 -44.57 -3.63 -3.84
CA LYS A 237 -45.32 -3.30 -2.61
C LYS A 237 -45.40 -4.57 -1.75
N GLU A 238 -44.79 -4.55 -0.57
CA GLU A 238 -45.11 -5.49 0.52
C GLU A 238 -45.16 -4.65 1.81
N GLU A 239 -46.35 -4.16 2.17
CA GLU A 239 -47.29 -4.79 3.10
C GLU A 239 -46.86 -4.58 4.56
N LEU A 240 -47.35 -3.48 5.13
CA LEU A 240 -47.45 -3.26 6.56
C LEU A 240 -48.34 -4.35 7.15
N THR A 241 -47.79 -5.13 8.07
CA THR A 241 -48.59 -5.86 9.06
C THR A 241 -48.41 -5.16 10.40
N ASP A 242 -49.42 -4.37 10.75
CA ASP A 242 -49.70 -3.97 12.12
C ASP A 242 -50.20 -5.19 12.88
N ASP A 243 -49.41 -5.75 13.79
CA ASP A 243 -49.91 -6.71 14.78
C ASP A 243 -49.88 -6.09 16.18
N GLU A 244 -51.05 -5.54 16.49
CA GLU A 244 -51.56 -5.23 17.81
C GLU A 244 -51.74 -6.51 18.63
N SER A 245 -51.05 -6.67 19.77
CA SER A 245 -51.71 -7.29 20.93
C SER A 245 -50.97 -7.10 22.25
N THR A 246 -51.68 -6.42 23.12
CA THR A 246 -51.58 -6.37 24.57
C THR A 246 -51.38 -7.75 25.21
N GLN A 247 -50.63 -7.81 26.33
CA GLN A 247 -51.17 -8.36 27.59
C GLN A 247 -50.28 -8.02 28.80
N THR A 248 -50.80 -7.10 29.60
CA THR A 248 -50.62 -7.03 31.06
C THR A 248 -50.89 -8.38 31.72
N THR A 249 -50.04 -8.84 32.63
CA THR A 249 -50.48 -9.63 33.80
C THR A 249 -49.50 -9.40 34.95
N SER A 250 -50.04 -8.80 36.01
CA SER A 250 -49.48 -8.69 37.36
C SER A 250 -49.35 -10.05 38.04
N VAL A 251 -48.35 -10.24 38.90
CA VAL A 251 -48.49 -10.46 40.36
C VAL A 251 -47.19 -10.02 41.03
#